data_AF-A0A7G9TAE4-F1
#
_entry.id   AF-A0A7G9TAE4-F1
#
_cell.length_a   1.000
_cell.length_b   1.000
_cell.length_c   1.000
_cell.angle_alpha   90.00
_cell.angle_beta   90.00
_cell.angle_gamma   90.00
#
_symmetry.space_group_name_H-M   'P 1'
#
loop_
_entity.id
_entity.type
_entity.pdbx_description
1 polymer ?
#
loop_
_entity_poly.entity_id
_entity_poly.type
_entity_poly.pdbx_seq_one_letter_code
_entity_poly.pdbx_strand_id
1 'polypeptide(L)'
;MATLKKSARKKTASASSNETLQAQAEQLSKRLGESAQQVWLAGVGAFGRAQAEGTKLFETLVKEGLSLEQITRKTAGGKAQAMRDAVESTVGQARERASDTWDRLEKVFEERVHRALRRLEVPSREDLSALIDRVDALNAELRKLGGVPAAKPARARKAAAKKPSPSAKKTPAKRASRKKAAP
;
A
#
# COMPACT_ATOMS: atom_id res chain seq x y z
N MET A 1 -61.97 -12.63 -51.78
CA MET A 1 -61.14 -12.54 -50.57
C MET A 1 -60.51 -13.90 -50.29
N ALA A 2 -59.20 -13.99 -50.08
CA ALA A 2 -58.54 -14.87 -49.09
C ALA A 2 -57.01 -14.76 -49.24
N THR A 3 -56.37 -14.48 -48.12
CA THR A 3 -55.01 -14.00 -47.95
C THR A 3 -54.08 -15.06 -47.34
N LEU A 4 -52.81 -15.02 -47.77
CA LEU A 4 -51.57 -15.33 -47.05
C LEU A 4 -51.33 -16.76 -46.51
N LYS A 5 -50.60 -17.57 -47.30
CA LYS A 5 -49.96 -18.84 -46.90
C LYS A 5 -48.42 -18.75 -46.98
N LYS A 6 -47.76 -18.04 -46.05
CA LYS A 6 -46.26 -17.99 -46.00
C LYS A 6 -45.66 -17.72 -44.61
N SER A 7 -46.12 -18.39 -43.54
CA SER A 7 -45.48 -18.28 -42.21
C SER A 7 -45.09 -19.58 -41.51
N ALA A 8 -45.32 -20.77 -42.09
CA ALA A 8 -45.02 -22.03 -41.38
C ALA A 8 -43.60 -22.60 -41.64
N ARG A 9 -42.94 -22.23 -42.76
CA ARG A 9 -41.65 -22.86 -43.15
C ARG A 9 -40.40 -22.23 -42.51
N LYS A 10 -40.52 -21.04 -41.90
CA LYS A 10 -39.38 -20.32 -41.30
C LYS A 10 -39.08 -20.76 -39.85
N LYS A 11 -40.07 -21.33 -39.15
CA LYS A 11 -39.97 -21.68 -37.72
C LYS A 11 -39.30 -23.03 -37.46
N THR A 12 -39.39 -23.98 -38.39
CA THR A 12 -38.73 -25.29 -38.31
C THR A 12 -37.26 -25.24 -38.70
N ALA A 13 -36.90 -24.42 -39.69
CA ALA A 13 -35.50 -24.19 -40.06
C ALA A 13 -34.71 -23.44 -38.97
N SER A 14 -35.32 -22.49 -38.24
CA SER A 14 -34.66 -21.80 -37.12
C SER A 14 -34.51 -22.68 -35.88
N ALA A 15 -35.44 -23.62 -35.64
CA ALA A 15 -35.37 -24.55 -34.52
C ALA A 15 -34.26 -25.59 -34.72
N SER A 16 -34.15 -26.18 -35.91
CA SER A 16 -33.05 -27.11 -36.24
C SER A 16 -31.69 -26.41 -36.25
N SER A 17 -31.64 -25.15 -36.71
CA SER A 17 -30.41 -24.34 -36.67
C SER A 17 -29.98 -24.05 -35.23
N ASN A 18 -30.93 -23.74 -34.33
CA ASN A 18 -30.65 -23.52 -32.91
C ASN A 18 -30.19 -24.80 -32.20
N GLU A 19 -30.83 -25.96 -32.46
CA GLU A 19 -30.37 -27.25 -31.91
C GLU A 19 -28.94 -27.59 -32.37
N THR A 20 -28.63 -27.34 -33.64
CA THR A 20 -27.29 -27.61 -34.19
C THR A 20 -26.24 -26.64 -33.62
N LEU A 21 -26.61 -25.37 -33.41
CA LEU A 21 -25.76 -24.36 -32.75
C LEU A 21 -25.55 -24.67 -31.27
N GLN A 22 -26.57 -25.17 -30.58
CA GLN A 22 -26.52 -25.53 -29.17
C GLN A 22 -25.68 -26.80 -28.95
N ALA A 23 -25.82 -27.81 -29.82
CA ALA A 23 -24.96 -28.98 -29.84
C ALA A 23 -23.48 -28.62 -30.14
N GLN A 24 -23.25 -27.68 -31.07
CA GLN A 24 -21.90 -27.15 -31.31
C GLN A 24 -21.35 -26.37 -30.11
N ALA A 25 -22.17 -25.58 -29.42
CA ALA A 25 -21.76 -24.85 -28.22
C ALA A 25 -21.39 -25.79 -27.07
N GLU A 26 -22.11 -26.91 -26.89
CA GLU A 26 -21.76 -27.95 -25.91
C GLU A 26 -20.49 -28.71 -26.28
N GLN A 27 -20.24 -28.96 -27.56
CA GLN A 27 -18.98 -29.57 -28.01
C GLN A 27 -17.80 -28.61 -27.84
N LEU A 28 -18.00 -27.32 -28.09
CA LEU A 28 -16.99 -26.28 -27.87
C LEU A 28 -16.71 -26.07 -26.38
N SER A 29 -17.73 -26.09 -25.52
CA SER A 29 -17.56 -25.96 -24.06
C SER A 29 -16.82 -27.16 -23.47
N LYS A 30 -17.13 -28.39 -23.94
CA LYS A 30 -16.40 -29.61 -23.55
C LYS A 30 -14.93 -29.55 -23.97
N ARG A 31 -14.64 -29.14 -25.21
CA ARG A 31 -13.26 -28.99 -25.71
C ARG A 31 -12.50 -27.86 -24.99
N LEU A 32 -13.18 -26.76 -24.67
CA LEU A 32 -12.58 -25.66 -23.94
C LEU A 32 -12.30 -26.03 -22.48
N GLY A 33 -13.19 -26.79 -21.84
CA GLY A 33 -12.98 -27.35 -20.49
C GLY A 33 -11.81 -28.34 -20.47
N GLU A 34 -11.73 -29.23 -21.45
CA GLU A 34 -10.63 -30.19 -21.57
C GLU A 34 -9.27 -29.49 -21.84
N SER A 35 -9.26 -28.49 -22.72
CA SER A 35 -8.07 -27.67 -22.98
C SER A 35 -7.65 -26.83 -21.77
N ALA A 36 -8.60 -26.18 -21.10
CA ALA A 36 -8.34 -25.41 -19.89
C ALA A 36 -7.79 -26.30 -18.76
N GLN A 37 -8.30 -27.53 -18.64
CA GLN A 37 -7.81 -28.50 -17.68
C GLN A 37 -6.40 -29.01 -18.04
N GLN A 38 -6.09 -29.22 -19.32
CA GLN A 38 -4.73 -29.55 -19.76
C GLN A 38 -3.75 -28.40 -19.52
N VAL A 39 -4.15 -27.16 -19.81
CA VAL A 39 -3.32 -25.97 -19.55
C VAL A 39 -3.10 -25.79 -18.04
N TRP A 40 -4.13 -26.05 -17.22
CA TRP A 40 -4.03 -25.98 -15.76
C TRP A 40 -3.11 -27.08 -15.21
N LEU A 41 -3.28 -28.33 -15.64
CA LEU A 41 -2.43 -29.45 -15.21
C LEU A 41 -0.97 -29.26 -15.66
N ALA A 42 -0.76 -28.72 -16.87
CA ALA A 42 0.57 -28.33 -17.34
C ALA A 42 1.16 -27.17 -16.53
N GLY A 43 0.34 -26.17 -16.16
CA GLY A 43 0.74 -25.06 -15.31
C GLY A 43 1.15 -25.51 -13.90
N VAL A 44 0.34 -26.36 -13.27
CA VAL A 44 0.63 -26.91 -11.93
C VAL A 44 1.81 -27.88 -11.97
N GLY A 45 1.95 -28.69 -13.04
CA GLY A 45 3.08 -29.59 -13.23
C GLY A 45 4.41 -28.84 -13.48
N ALA A 46 4.38 -27.79 -14.29
CA ALA A 46 5.53 -26.92 -14.53
C ALA A 46 5.92 -26.12 -13.28
N PHE A 47 4.94 -25.62 -12.52
CA PHE A 47 5.18 -24.97 -11.24
C PHE A 47 5.81 -25.92 -10.21
N GLY A 48 5.34 -27.16 -10.12
CA GLY A 48 5.96 -28.19 -9.28
C GLY A 48 7.38 -28.53 -9.71
N ARG A 49 7.65 -28.59 -11.02
CA ARG A 49 9.02 -28.79 -11.55
C ARG A 49 9.94 -27.61 -11.26
N ALA A 50 9.45 -26.38 -11.41
CA ALA A 50 10.17 -25.16 -11.07
C ALA A 50 10.43 -25.03 -9.57
N GLN A 51 9.54 -25.55 -8.71
CA GLN A 51 9.80 -25.62 -7.27
C GLN A 51 10.93 -26.62 -6.95
N ALA A 52 10.93 -27.80 -7.57
CA ALA A 52 11.98 -28.80 -7.40
C ALA A 52 13.35 -28.35 -7.94
N GLU A 53 13.37 -27.62 -9.05
CA GLU A 53 14.58 -27.00 -9.62
C GLU A 53 14.97 -25.73 -8.84
N GLY A 54 13.99 -24.98 -8.33
CA GLY A 54 14.17 -23.78 -7.51
C GLY A 54 14.81 -24.06 -6.16
N THR A 55 14.47 -25.17 -5.49
CA THR A 55 15.16 -25.60 -4.27
C THR A 55 16.62 -25.96 -4.54
N LYS A 56 16.93 -26.58 -5.68
CA LYS A 56 18.33 -26.87 -6.07
C LYS A 56 19.12 -25.59 -6.36
N LEU A 57 18.53 -24.62 -7.06
CA LEU A 57 19.15 -23.33 -7.28
C LEU A 57 19.36 -22.58 -5.96
N PHE A 58 18.39 -22.63 -5.05
CA PHE A 58 18.54 -22.09 -3.70
C PHE A 58 19.66 -22.78 -2.93
N GLU A 59 19.73 -24.11 -2.92
CA GLU A 59 20.82 -24.85 -2.27
C GLU A 59 22.19 -24.52 -2.89
N THR A 60 22.28 -24.37 -4.20
CA THR A 60 23.49 -23.92 -4.89
C THR A 60 23.87 -22.51 -4.46
N LEU A 61 22.91 -21.57 -4.43
CA LEU A 61 23.14 -20.21 -3.96
C LEU A 61 23.53 -20.15 -2.49
N VAL A 62 22.96 -21.02 -1.64
CA VAL A 62 23.34 -21.13 -0.23
C VAL A 62 24.74 -21.72 -0.09
N LYS A 63 25.09 -22.74 -0.87
CA LYS A 63 26.46 -23.29 -0.90
C LYS A 63 27.48 -22.27 -1.39
N GLU A 64 27.15 -21.52 -2.44
CA GLU A 64 27.96 -20.41 -2.95
C GLU A 64 28.04 -19.28 -1.93
N GLY A 65 26.96 -18.97 -1.20
CA GLY A 65 26.93 -18.00 -0.12
C GLY A 65 27.82 -18.40 1.05
N LEU A 66 27.78 -19.67 1.47
CA LEU A 66 28.66 -20.23 2.49
C LEU A 66 30.13 -20.26 2.03
N SER A 67 30.37 -20.58 0.75
CA SER A 67 31.72 -20.54 0.15
C SER A 67 32.24 -19.10 0.07
N LEU A 68 31.41 -18.15 -0.36
CA LEU A 68 31.71 -16.72 -0.36
C LEU A 68 31.94 -16.19 1.05
N GLU A 69 31.18 -16.64 2.04
CA GLU A 69 31.40 -16.26 3.45
C GLU A 69 32.73 -16.82 3.95
N GLN A 70 33.10 -18.05 3.60
CA GLN A 70 34.40 -18.63 3.96
C GLN A 70 35.56 -17.94 3.24
N ILE A 71 35.44 -17.67 1.95
CA ILE A 71 36.43 -16.92 1.15
C ILE A 71 36.54 -15.49 1.69
N THR A 72 35.42 -14.85 1.99
CA THR A 72 35.37 -13.53 2.63
C THR A 72 36.03 -13.60 3.99
N ARG A 73 35.70 -14.54 4.87
CA ARG A 73 36.32 -14.69 6.20
C ARG A 73 37.82 -14.94 6.12
N LYS A 74 38.29 -15.67 5.09
CA LYS A 74 39.73 -15.91 4.82
C LYS A 74 40.45 -14.71 4.21
N THR A 75 39.76 -13.88 3.42
CA THR A 75 40.34 -12.74 2.68
C THR A 75 40.10 -11.39 3.39
N ALA A 76 39.12 -11.33 4.29
CA ALA A 76 38.68 -10.15 5.03
C ALA A 76 39.60 -9.74 6.17
N GLY A 77 40.65 -10.51 6.47
CA GLY A 77 41.70 -10.05 7.38
C GLY A 77 42.41 -8.76 6.93
N GLY A 78 42.28 -8.35 5.65
CA GLY A 78 42.87 -7.08 5.19
C GLY A 78 42.33 -6.46 3.90
N LYS A 79 41.71 -7.22 2.99
CA LYS A 79 41.24 -6.69 1.68
C LYS A 79 39.73 -6.39 1.63
N ALA A 80 38.95 -6.89 2.58
CA ALA A 80 37.51 -6.66 2.60
C ALA A 80 37.11 -5.26 3.06
N GLN A 81 37.94 -4.55 3.82
CA GLN A 81 37.64 -3.17 4.24
C GLN A 81 37.57 -2.23 3.03
N ALA A 82 38.61 -2.24 2.18
CA ALA A 82 38.64 -1.42 0.97
C ALA A 82 37.53 -1.79 -0.04
N MET A 83 37.20 -3.09 -0.15
CA MET A 83 36.11 -3.53 -1.01
C MET A 83 34.73 -3.18 -0.43
N ARG A 84 34.58 -3.22 0.90
CA ARG A 84 33.39 -2.75 1.61
C ARG A 84 33.21 -1.25 1.43
N ASP A 85 34.26 -0.45 1.58
CA ASP A 85 34.20 1.00 1.37
C ASP A 85 33.85 1.35 -0.10
N ALA A 86 34.36 0.58 -1.07
CA ALA A 86 34.01 0.73 -2.48
C ALA A 86 32.56 0.33 -2.79
N VAL A 87 32.06 -0.76 -2.19
CA VAL A 87 30.67 -1.19 -2.34
C VAL A 87 29.72 -0.24 -1.62
N GLU A 88 30.06 0.23 -0.42
CA GLU A 88 29.26 1.15 0.37
C GLU A 88 29.15 2.52 -0.31
N SER A 89 30.24 3.02 -0.91
CA SER A 89 30.19 4.24 -1.74
C SER A 89 29.37 4.05 -3.02
N THR A 90 29.48 2.90 -3.69
CA THR A 90 28.70 2.60 -4.90
C THR A 90 27.20 2.43 -4.59
N VAL A 91 26.88 1.74 -3.49
CA VAL A 91 25.52 1.57 -2.98
C VAL A 91 24.95 2.90 -2.50
N GLY A 92 25.75 3.76 -1.86
CA GLY A 92 25.36 5.12 -1.49
C GLY A 92 24.95 5.95 -2.71
N GLN A 93 25.78 5.95 -3.75
CA GLN A 93 25.48 6.66 -5.00
C GLN A 93 24.31 6.06 -5.78
N ALA A 94 24.15 4.73 -5.74
CA ALA A 94 23.01 4.06 -6.34
C ALA A 94 21.72 4.36 -5.57
N ARG A 95 21.77 4.41 -4.25
CA ARG A 95 20.64 4.76 -3.38
C ARG A 95 20.21 6.21 -3.56
N GLU A 96 21.15 7.14 -3.71
CA GLU A 96 20.86 8.56 -3.96
C GLU A 96 20.23 8.78 -5.35
N ARG A 97 20.69 8.07 -6.38
CA ARG A 97 20.01 8.10 -7.69
C ARG A 97 18.69 7.34 -7.70
N ALA A 98 18.61 6.27 -6.91
CA ALA A 98 17.41 5.47 -6.79
C ALA A 98 16.34 6.17 -5.93
N SER A 99 16.69 7.03 -4.98
CA SER A 99 15.72 7.76 -4.15
C SER A 99 14.86 8.68 -5.01
N ASP A 100 15.45 9.42 -5.95
CA ASP A 100 14.69 10.26 -6.88
C ASP A 100 13.74 9.44 -7.76
N THR A 101 14.15 8.22 -8.17
CA THR A 101 13.27 7.32 -8.92
C THR A 101 12.23 6.65 -8.03
N TRP A 102 12.54 6.43 -6.76
CA TRP A 102 11.65 5.85 -5.76
C TRP A 102 10.55 6.84 -5.38
N ASP A 103 10.89 8.12 -5.20
CA ASP A 103 9.92 9.19 -4.96
C ASP A 103 8.96 9.35 -6.14
N ARG A 104 9.43 9.13 -7.38
CA ARG A 104 8.55 9.08 -8.57
C ARG A 104 7.66 7.83 -8.56
N LEU A 105 8.18 6.68 -8.12
CA LEU A 105 7.38 5.47 -7.97
C LEU A 105 6.34 5.60 -6.85
N GLU A 106 6.66 6.30 -5.76
CA GLU A 106 5.73 6.62 -4.68
C GLU A 106 4.56 7.44 -5.22
N LYS A 107 4.83 8.48 -6.01
CA LYS A 107 3.79 9.27 -6.69
C LYS A 107 2.91 8.41 -7.62
N VAL A 108 3.52 7.54 -8.44
CA VAL A 108 2.76 6.68 -9.36
C VAL A 108 1.96 5.62 -8.59
N PHE A 109 2.49 5.12 -7.48
CA PHE A 109 1.80 4.21 -6.59
C PHE A 109 0.61 4.89 -5.91
N GLU A 110 0.81 6.08 -5.34
CA GLU A 110 -0.27 6.90 -4.77
C GLU A 110 -1.34 7.19 -5.81
N GLU A 111 -0.98 7.65 -7.02
CA GLU A 111 -1.94 7.86 -8.11
C GLU A 111 -2.72 6.59 -8.45
N ARG A 112 -2.05 5.43 -8.45
CA ARG A 112 -2.69 4.15 -8.75
C ARG A 112 -3.61 3.69 -7.63
N VAL A 113 -3.20 3.89 -6.37
CA VAL A 113 -4.01 3.61 -5.18
C VAL A 113 -5.22 4.54 -5.15
N HIS A 114 -5.03 5.85 -5.36
CA HIS A 114 -6.12 6.81 -5.49
C HIS A 114 -7.09 6.43 -6.62
N ARG A 115 -6.58 6.01 -7.79
CA ARG A 115 -7.42 5.56 -8.91
C ARG A 115 -8.18 4.27 -8.59
N ALA A 116 -7.60 3.36 -7.82
CA ALA A 116 -8.28 2.16 -7.35
C ALA A 116 -9.37 2.52 -6.33
N LEU A 117 -9.08 3.38 -5.35
CA LEU A 117 -10.03 3.84 -4.34
C LEU A 117 -11.22 4.59 -4.95
N ARG A 118 -10.98 5.49 -5.92
CA ARG A 118 -12.05 6.18 -6.65
C ARG A 118 -12.94 5.21 -7.43
N ARG A 119 -12.37 4.13 -7.99
CA ARG A 119 -13.14 3.07 -8.66
C ARG A 119 -13.99 2.25 -7.70
N LEU A 120 -13.62 2.20 -6.42
CA LEU A 120 -14.40 1.58 -5.34
C LEU A 120 -15.35 2.58 -4.66
N GLU A 121 -15.54 3.77 -5.23
CA GLU A 121 -16.33 4.88 -4.67
C GLU A 121 -15.93 5.31 -3.26
N VAL A 122 -14.66 5.12 -2.88
CA VAL A 122 -14.14 5.61 -1.60
C VAL A 122 -13.78 7.10 -1.75
N PRO A 123 -14.44 8.03 -1.02
CA PRO A 123 -14.14 9.45 -1.11
C PRO A 123 -12.73 9.77 -0.60
N SER A 124 -12.02 10.70 -1.26
CA SER A 124 -10.68 11.10 -0.82
C SER A 124 -10.74 12.11 0.34
N ARG A 125 -9.60 12.33 1.00
CA ARG A 125 -9.47 13.29 2.11
C ARG A 125 -9.79 14.71 1.66
N GLU A 126 -9.40 15.07 0.45
CA GLU A 126 -9.61 16.40 -0.13
C GLU A 126 -11.10 16.64 -0.40
N ASP A 127 -11.81 15.62 -0.88
CA ASP A 127 -13.26 15.67 -1.11
C ASP A 127 -14.02 15.86 0.22
N LEU A 128 -13.60 15.15 1.27
CA LEU A 128 -14.12 15.32 2.64
C LEU A 128 -13.87 16.74 3.16
N SER A 129 -12.66 17.29 2.99
CA SER A 129 -12.33 18.66 3.39
C SER A 129 -13.16 19.70 2.64
N ALA A 130 -13.29 19.59 1.32
CA ALA A 130 -14.10 20.50 0.52
C ALA A 130 -15.59 20.44 0.91
N LEU A 131 -16.09 19.27 1.29
CA LEU A 131 -17.45 19.11 1.80
C LEU A 131 -17.61 19.77 3.18
N ILE A 132 -16.65 19.60 4.09
CA ILE A 132 -16.65 20.26 5.41
C ILE A 132 -16.69 21.79 5.24
N ASP A 133 -15.86 22.35 4.38
CA ASP A 133 -15.82 23.79 4.12
C ASP A 133 -17.16 24.30 3.57
N ARG A 134 -17.80 23.55 2.67
CA ARG A 134 -19.14 23.88 2.15
C ARG A 134 -20.21 23.81 3.24
N VAL A 135 -20.16 22.81 4.10
CA VAL A 135 -21.08 22.67 5.23
C VAL A 135 -20.90 23.81 6.22
N ASP A 136 -19.67 24.23 6.49
CA ASP A 136 -19.38 25.37 7.36
C ASP A 136 -19.85 26.70 6.76
N ALA A 137 -19.64 26.91 5.47
CA ALA A 137 -20.16 28.07 4.75
C ALA A 137 -21.70 28.11 4.79
N LEU A 138 -22.35 26.97 4.53
CA LEU A 138 -23.81 26.86 4.57
C LEU A 138 -24.35 27.05 5.99
N ASN A 139 -23.67 26.51 7.00
CA ASN A 139 -24.00 26.74 8.42
C ASN A 139 -23.83 28.22 8.79
N ALA A 140 -22.83 28.91 8.25
CA ALA A 140 -22.64 30.33 8.47
C ALA A 140 -23.75 31.17 7.82
N GLU A 141 -24.19 30.81 6.62
CA GLU A 141 -25.35 31.44 5.95
C GLU A 141 -26.66 31.13 6.68
N LEU A 142 -26.86 29.90 7.14
CA LEU A 142 -28.03 29.52 7.92
C LEU A 142 -28.06 30.26 9.27
N ARG A 143 -26.93 30.49 9.93
CA ARG A 143 -26.85 31.33 11.13
C ARG A 143 -27.15 32.81 10.86
N LYS A 144 -26.83 33.30 9.65
CA LYS A 144 -27.17 34.67 9.22
C LYS A 144 -28.66 34.81 8.91
N LEU A 145 -29.30 33.77 8.37
CA LEU A 145 -30.72 33.74 7.99
C LEU A 145 -31.65 33.32 9.14
N GLY A 146 -31.18 32.44 10.02
CA GLY A 146 -31.87 31.93 11.20
C GLY A 146 -31.07 32.28 12.45
N GLY A 147 -31.49 33.33 13.15
CA GLY A 147 -30.85 33.84 14.37
C GLY A 147 -30.97 32.87 15.56
N VAL A 148 -30.20 31.79 15.56
CA VAL A 148 -29.96 30.98 16.76
C VAL A 148 -28.54 31.30 17.25
N PRO A 149 -28.38 31.78 18.50
CA PRO A 149 -27.09 32.27 18.97
C PRO A 149 -26.13 31.10 19.14
N ALA A 150 -25.07 31.06 18.34
CA ALA A 150 -23.93 30.19 18.59
C ALA A 150 -23.20 30.69 19.84
N ALA A 151 -23.31 29.93 20.93
CA ALA A 151 -22.52 30.13 22.13
C ALA A 151 -21.02 30.10 21.75
N LYS A 152 -20.36 31.25 21.89
CA LYS A 152 -18.92 31.39 21.68
C LYS A 152 -18.18 30.50 22.68
N PRO A 153 -17.15 29.73 22.28
CA PRO A 153 -16.26 29.11 23.26
C PRO A 153 -15.52 30.24 23.99
N ALA A 154 -15.70 30.27 25.31
CA ALA A 154 -15.04 31.22 26.18
C ALA A 154 -13.52 31.03 26.08
N ARG A 155 -12.86 32.00 25.43
CA ARG A 155 -11.41 32.13 25.41
C ARG A 155 -10.92 32.18 26.85
N ALA A 156 -10.21 31.14 27.28
CA ALA A 156 -9.62 31.02 28.61
C ALA A 156 -8.85 32.31 28.94
N ARG A 157 -9.33 33.04 29.95
CA ARG A 157 -8.63 34.19 30.51
C ARG A 157 -7.35 33.69 31.15
N LYS A 158 -6.22 33.99 30.51
CA LYS A 158 -4.88 33.90 31.07
C LYS A 158 -4.82 34.82 32.29
N ALA A 159 -4.91 34.27 33.49
CA ALA A 159 -4.74 35.01 34.74
C ALA A 159 -3.28 35.46 34.84
N ALA A 160 -3.08 36.78 34.92
CA ALA A 160 -1.80 37.40 35.12
C ALA A 160 -1.25 37.06 36.52
N ALA A 161 -0.17 36.29 36.58
CA ALA A 161 0.60 36.07 37.79
C ALA A 161 1.38 37.34 38.15
N LYS A 162 1.00 37.98 39.26
CA LYS A 162 1.71 39.12 39.85
C LYS A 162 3.03 38.65 40.48
N LYS A 163 4.09 39.42 40.25
CA LYS A 163 5.43 39.30 40.84
C LYS A 163 5.42 39.58 42.37
N PRO A 164 6.49 39.17 43.09
CA PRO A 164 6.46 38.85 44.53
C PRO A 164 6.75 40.04 45.44
N SER A 165 6.33 39.95 46.71
CA SER A 165 6.76 40.84 47.80
C SER A 165 7.52 40.03 48.86
N PRO A 166 8.64 40.52 49.41
CA PRO A 166 9.47 39.79 50.35
C PRO A 166 9.04 40.07 51.80
N SER A 167 9.09 39.05 52.66
CA SER A 167 9.24 39.31 54.09
C SER A 167 10.00 38.18 54.77
N ALA A 168 10.90 38.61 55.64
CA ALA A 168 11.83 37.87 56.48
C ALA A 168 11.16 36.69 57.21
N LYS A 169 11.86 35.64 57.67
CA LYS A 169 12.93 35.72 58.68
C LYS A 169 13.38 34.28 59.00
N LYS A 170 14.63 34.17 59.51
CA LYS A 170 15.23 33.05 60.30
C LYS A 170 16.17 32.08 59.57
N THR A 171 17.45 32.45 59.55
CA THR A 171 18.60 31.57 59.88
C THR A 171 18.56 31.23 61.40
N PRO A 172 19.33 30.25 61.94
CA PRO A 172 20.63 29.76 61.46
C PRO A 172 20.91 28.24 61.62
N ALA A 173 22.13 27.87 61.20
CA ALA A 173 22.99 26.79 61.72
C ALA A 173 23.30 25.60 60.77
N LYS A 174 24.41 25.77 60.04
CA LYS A 174 25.63 24.94 60.12
C LYS A 174 25.45 23.43 60.39
N ARG A 175 25.65 22.58 59.37
CA ARG A 175 26.49 21.37 59.51
C ARG A 175 26.93 20.73 58.18
N ALA A 176 28.26 20.66 58.05
CA ALA A 176 29.08 19.54 57.56
C ALA A 176 28.76 18.84 56.22
N SER A 177 29.68 19.06 55.29
CA SER A 177 30.26 18.09 54.34
C SER A 177 30.29 16.62 54.81
N ARG A 178 29.86 15.68 53.94
CA ARG A 178 30.57 14.44 53.51
C ARG A 178 29.62 13.37 52.94
N LYS A 179 29.87 12.93 51.70
CA LYS A 179 30.09 11.52 51.26
C LYS A 179 29.99 11.49 49.73
N LYS A 180 31.11 11.36 49.01
CA LYS A 180 31.84 10.11 48.68
C LYS A 180 31.15 9.34 47.54
N ALA A 181 31.56 9.66 46.31
CA ALA A 181 31.55 8.74 45.19
C ALA A 181 32.77 7.80 45.32
N ALA A 182 32.55 6.53 45.07
CA ALA A 182 33.57 5.48 45.01
C ALA A 182 33.58 4.91 43.57
N PRO A 183 34.72 4.34 43.13
CA PRO A 183 34.97 3.97 41.73
C PRO A 183 34.12 2.81 41.24
#